data_AF-A0A259C8L8-F1
#
_entry.id   AF-A0A259C8L8-F1
#
_cell.length_a   1.000
_cell.length_b   1.000
_cell.length_c   1.000
_cell.angle_alpha   90.00
_cell.angle_beta   90.00
_cell.angle_gamma   90.00
#
_symmetry.space_group_name_H-M   'P 1'
#
loop_
_entity.id
_entity.type
_entity.pdbx_description
1 polymer ?
#
loop_
_entity_poly.entity_id
_entity_poly.type
_entity_poly.pdbx_seq_one_letter_code
_entity_poly.pdbx_strand_id
1 'polypeptide(L)'
;MPAIMSIDDVFGIEAWGGLVVVPGPLIADGPARAEGPVLLKRPDGSTVSAMLKMGAMFQTPPSEEQRWGCLLKGVNKAEVPIGTEVWPAN
;
A
#
# COMPACT_ATOMS: atom_id res chain seq x y z
N MET A 1 6.16 15.17 5.65
CA MET A 1 6.77 13.92 5.14
C MET A 1 6.19 13.66 3.76
N PRO A 2 6.96 13.19 2.77
CA PRO A 2 6.39 12.82 1.47
C PRO A 2 5.41 11.64 1.59
N ALA A 3 4.54 11.47 0.60
CA ALA A 3 3.72 10.26 0.47
C ALA A 3 4.63 9.02 0.33
N ILE A 4 4.20 7.89 0.88
CA ILE A 4 4.90 6.60 0.74
C ILE A 4 4.73 6.07 -0.68
N MET A 5 3.51 6.16 -1.22
CA MET A 5 3.14 5.71 -2.56
C MET A 5 1.78 6.30 -2.99
N SER A 6 1.53 6.30 -4.30
CA SER A 6 0.19 6.43 -4.89
C SER A 6 -0.38 5.05 -5.22
N ILE A 7 -1.70 4.91 -5.10
CA ILE A 7 -2.40 3.66 -5.40
C ILE A 7 -2.86 3.67 -6.85
N ASP A 8 -2.31 2.77 -7.65
CA ASP A 8 -2.73 2.56 -9.04
C ASP A 8 -3.83 1.50 -9.15
N ASP A 9 -3.79 0.45 -8.33
CA ASP A 9 -4.89 -0.50 -8.15
C ASP A 9 -4.83 -1.20 -6.78
N VAL A 10 -5.95 -1.80 -6.38
CA VAL A 10 -6.08 -2.64 -5.20
C VAL A 10 -6.85 -3.92 -5.49
N PHE A 11 -6.39 -5.03 -4.91
CA PHE A 11 -7.06 -6.33 -4.98
C PHE A 11 -7.49 -6.78 -3.58
N GLY A 12 -8.77 -7.09 -3.41
CA GLY A 12 -9.24 -7.74 -2.20
C GLY A 12 -8.81 -9.20 -2.18
N ILE A 13 -7.98 -9.57 -1.21
CA ILE A 13 -7.62 -10.98 -0.97
C ILE A 13 -8.16 -11.36 0.40
N GLU A 14 -9.29 -12.05 0.43
CA GLU A 14 -9.98 -12.42 1.66
C GLU A 14 -9.08 -13.19 2.62
N ALA A 15 -8.28 -14.12 2.09
CA ALA A 15 -7.33 -14.92 2.88
C ALA A 15 -6.28 -14.07 3.63
N TRP A 16 -6.02 -12.83 3.18
CA TRP A 16 -5.07 -11.90 3.82
C TRP A 16 -5.75 -10.85 4.69
N GLY A 17 -7.10 -10.80 4.68
CA GLY A 17 -7.91 -9.92 5.50
C GLY A 17 -7.70 -8.43 5.17
N GLY A 18 -7.47 -8.10 3.90
CA GLY A 18 -7.20 -6.73 3.47
C GLY A 18 -7.08 -6.57 1.96
N LEU A 19 -6.66 -5.37 1.56
CA LEU A 19 -6.44 -4.99 0.17
C LEU A 19 -4.95 -5.01 -0.15
N VAL A 20 -4.57 -5.79 -1.14
CA VAL A 20 -3.22 -5.74 -1.72
C VAL A 20 -3.13 -4.55 -2.65
N VAL A 21 -2.10 -3.72 -2.49
CA VAL A 21 -1.82 -2.58 -3.36
C VAL A 21 -0.84 -3.02 -4.46
N VAL A 22 -1.14 -2.64 -5.70
CA VAL A 22 -0.31 -2.95 -6.87
C VAL A 22 -0.19 -1.71 -7.78
N PRO A 23 1.02 -1.37 -8.27
CA PRO A 23 2.30 -1.92 -7.82
C PRO A 23 2.66 -1.37 -6.44
N GLY A 24 3.45 -2.13 -5.68
CA GLY A 24 4.12 -1.57 -4.50
C GLY A 24 5.34 -0.70 -4.90
N PRO A 25 5.85 0.11 -3.96
CA PRO A 25 7.05 0.91 -4.18
C PRO A 25 8.27 -0.01 -4.41
N LEU A 26 9.22 0.48 -5.20
CA LEU A 26 10.50 -0.19 -5.40
C LEU A 26 11.26 -0.27 -4.08
N ILE A 27 11.90 -1.43 -3.83
CA ILE A 27 12.69 -1.62 -2.60
C ILE A 27 13.87 -0.65 -2.56
N ALA A 28 14.42 -0.29 -3.72
CA ALA A 28 15.55 0.64 -3.83
C ALA A 28 15.19 2.11 -3.51
N ASP A 29 13.92 2.50 -3.66
CA ASP A 29 13.48 3.91 -3.61
C ASP A 29 12.80 4.30 -2.29
N GLY A 30 12.50 3.33 -1.43
CA GLY A 30 11.60 3.54 -0.28
C GLY A 30 12.12 2.97 1.04
N PRO A 31 11.55 3.41 2.18
CA PRO A 31 12.04 3.03 3.49
C PRO A 31 11.93 1.51 3.73
N ALA A 32 12.76 1.00 4.64
CA ALA A 32 12.70 -0.39 5.10
C ALA A 32 11.28 -0.73 5.59
N ARG A 33 10.78 -1.91 5.22
CA ARG A 33 9.63 -2.62 5.80
C ARG A 33 8.82 -1.81 6.82
N ALA A 34 7.76 -1.14 6.38
CA ALA A 34 6.85 -0.42 7.27
C ALA A 34 5.66 -1.29 7.69
N GLU A 35 5.35 -1.30 8.98
CA GLU A 35 4.07 -1.78 9.51
C GLU A 35 3.55 -0.71 10.48
N GLY A 36 2.37 -0.16 10.20
CA GLY A 36 1.85 0.92 11.02
C GLY A 36 0.64 1.65 10.46
N PRO A 37 0.04 2.53 11.26
CA PRO A 37 -1.08 3.35 10.84
C PRO A 37 -0.68 4.31 9.72
N VAL A 38 -1.55 4.44 8.74
CA VAL A 38 -1.40 5.36 7.60
C VAL A 38 -2.68 6.15 7.38
N LEU A 39 -2.53 7.31 6.74
CA LEU A 39 -3.62 8.12 6.24
C LEU A 39 -3.70 7.94 4.72
N LEU A 40 -4.87 7.55 4.25
CA LEU A 40 -5.22 7.46 2.84
C LEU A 40 -5.89 8.77 2.43
N LYS A 41 -5.24 9.54 1.56
CA LYS A 41 -5.83 10.76 0.99
C LYS A 41 -6.44 10.43 -0.35
N ARG A 42 -7.77 10.50 -0.45
CA ARG A 42 -8.51 10.17 -1.66
C ARG A 42 -8.47 11.32 -2.66
N PRO A 43 -8.70 11.07 -3.96
CA PRO A 43 -8.75 12.11 -4.99
C PRO A 43 -9.83 13.17 -4.78
N ASP A 44 -10.90 12.83 -4.06
CA ASP A 44 -11.97 13.77 -3.67
C ASP A 44 -11.56 14.71 -2.53
N GLY A 45 -10.34 14.59 -2.02
CA GLY A 45 -9.79 15.38 -0.91
C GLY A 45 -10.14 14.83 0.47
N SER A 46 -11.00 13.81 0.58
CA SER A 46 -11.32 13.16 1.85
C SER A 46 -10.19 12.24 2.31
N THR A 47 -10.18 11.93 3.60
CA THR A 47 -9.13 11.11 4.22
C THR A 47 -9.70 9.95 5.02
N VAL A 48 -9.07 8.79 4.93
CA VAL A 48 -9.42 7.60 5.72
C VAL A 48 -8.17 6.98 6.35
N SER A 49 -8.29 6.54 7.60
CA SER A 49 -7.22 5.85 8.30
C SER A 49 -7.22 4.36 7.95
N ALA A 50 -6.02 3.80 7.76
CA ALA A 50 -5.83 2.38 7.53
C ALA A 50 -4.56 1.87 8.25
N MET A 51 -4.37 0.55 8.27
CA MET A 51 -3.12 -0.07 8.70
C MET A 51 -2.38 -0.57 7.47
N LEU A 52 -1.15 -0.10 7.25
CA LEU A 52 -0.28 -0.59 6.19
C LEU A 52 0.66 -1.66 6.74
N LYS A 53 0.78 -2.76 6.01
CA LYS A 53 1.85 -3.74 6.22
C LYS A 53 2.61 -3.93 4.92
N MET A 54 3.92 -3.66 4.96
CA MET A 54 4.85 -3.89 3.87
C MET A 54 5.69 -5.13 4.16
N GLY A 55 5.92 -5.95 3.14
CA GLY A 55 6.72 -7.17 3.24
C GLY A 55 7.44 -7.48 1.94
N ALA A 56 8.65 -8.02 2.01
CA ALA A 56 9.34 -8.49 0.83
C ALA A 56 8.57 -9.68 0.26
N MET A 57 8.26 -9.65 -1.04
CA MET A 57 7.67 -10.79 -1.71
C MET A 57 8.78 -11.71 -2.21
N PHE A 58 8.67 -12.99 -1.88
CA PHE A 58 9.57 -14.00 -2.42
C PHE A 58 8.98 -14.56 -3.71
N GLN A 59 9.74 -14.47 -4.80
CA GLN A 59 9.40 -15.03 -6.10
C GLN A 59 10.62 -15.74 -6.69
N THR A 60 10.39 -16.87 -7.39
CA THR A 60 11.42 -17.59 -8.14
C THR A 60 10.96 -17.81 -9.59
N PRO A 61 11.75 -17.41 -10.61
CA PRO A 61 13.00 -16.64 -10.47
C PRO A 61 12.73 -15.25 -9.87
N PRO A 62 13.73 -14.64 -9.21
CA PRO A 62 13.60 -13.27 -8.71
C PRO A 62 13.19 -12.33 -9.84
N SER A 63 12.29 -11.39 -9.56
CA SER A 63 11.95 -10.34 -10.52
C SER A 63 13.15 -9.41 -10.75
N GLU A 64 13.26 -8.86 -11.96
CA GLU A 64 14.26 -7.82 -12.28
C GLU A 64 14.03 -6.57 -11.43
N GLU A 65 12.76 -6.24 -11.16
CA GLU A 65 12.35 -5.16 -10.25
C GLU A 65 11.80 -5.73 -8.94
N GLN A 66 12.52 -5.54 -7.83
CA GLN A 66 12.03 -5.93 -6.51
C GLN A 66 11.16 -4.83 -5.90
N ARG A 67 9.92 -5.19 -5.56
CA ARG A 67 8.92 -4.29 -4.98
C ARG A 67 8.44 -4.81 -3.63
N TRP A 68 8.08 -3.89 -2.74
CA TRP A 68 7.42 -4.25 -1.49
C TRP A 68 5.99 -4.72 -1.77
N GLY A 69 5.62 -5.89 -1.27
CA GLY A 69 4.20 -6.28 -1.16
C GLY A 69 3.54 -5.41 -0.10
N CYS A 70 2.40 -4.81 -0.43
CA CYS A 70 1.72 -3.84 0.41
C CYS A 70 0.29 -4.30 0.70
N LEU A 71 -0.07 -4.39 1.98
CA LEU A 71 -1.39 -4.81 2.44
C LEU A 71 -2.01 -3.71 3.30
N LEU A 72 -3.14 -3.16 2.85
CA LEU A 72 -3.98 -2.25 3.61
C LEU A 72 -5.05 -3.04 4.34
N LYS A 73 -5.19 -2.78 5.65
CA LYS A 73 -6.24 -3.35 6.50
C LYS A 73 -7.12 -2.26 7.08
N GLY A 74 -8.36 -2.64 7.41
CA GLY A 74 -9.35 -1.73 7.99
C GLY A 74 -10.11 -0.88 6.97
N VAL A 75 -9.93 -1.15 5.68
CA VAL A 75 -10.60 -0.48 4.56
C VAL A 75 -11.03 -1.50 3.52
N ASN A 76 -12.11 -1.19 2.78
CA ASN A 76 -12.58 -1.97 1.65
C ASN A 76 -12.24 -1.29 0.30
N LYS A 77 -12.38 -2.02 -0.83
CA LYS A 77 -11.97 -1.52 -2.15
C LYS A 77 -12.67 -0.23 -2.56
N ALA A 78 -13.95 -0.04 -2.22
CA ALA A 78 -14.69 1.18 -2.55
C ALA A 78 -14.17 2.41 -1.77
N GLU A 79 -13.48 2.19 -0.65
CA GLU A 79 -12.88 3.24 0.16
C GLU A 79 -11.49 3.67 -0.32
N VAL A 80 -10.93 2.98 -1.32
CA VAL A 80 -9.58 3.20 -1.84
C VAL A 80 -9.63 3.34 -3.36
N PRO A 81 -10.19 4.44 -3.89
CA PRO A 81 -10.18 4.70 -5.33
C PRO A 81 -8.75 4.87 -5.86
N ILE A 82 -8.56 4.60 -7.14
CA ILE A 82 -7.31 4.85 -7.87
C ILE A 82 -6.92 6.33 -7.72
N GLY A 83 -5.62 6.60 -7.55
CA GLY A 83 -5.09 7.93 -7.27
C GLY A 83 -5.11 8.31 -5.78
N THR A 84 -5.56 7.41 -4.89
CA THR A 84 -5.40 7.60 -3.45
C THR A 84 -3.92 7.60 -3.08
N GLU A 85 -3.48 8.54 -2.25
CA GLU A 85 -2.12 8.61 -1.74
C GLU A 85 -2.02 8.03 -0.34
N VAL A 86 -0.92 7.32 -0.05
CA VAL A 86 -0.64 6.74 1.27
C VAL A 86 0.38 7.58 2.02
N TRP A 87 0.03 8.05 3.22
CA TRP A 87 0.85 8.91 4.05
C TRP A 87 1.12 8.28 5.43
N PRO A 88 2.29 8.47 6.04
CA PRO A 88 2.51 8.08 7.43
C PRO A 88 1.49 8.77 8.34
N ALA A 89 0.85 8.03 9.25
CA ALA A 89 0.20 8.67 10.40
C ALA A 89 1.32 9.09 11.36
N ASN A 90 1.34 10.36 11.77
CA ASN A 90 2.38 10.95 12.62
C ASN A 90 2.78 10.10 13.83
#